data_AF-A0A0A7EQJ4-F1
#
_entry.id   AF-A0A0A7EQJ4-F1
#
_cell.length_a   1.000
_cell.length_b   1.000
_cell.length_c   1.000
_cell.angle_alpha   90.00
_cell.angle_beta   90.00
_cell.angle_gamma   90.00
#
_symmetry.space_group_name_H-M   'P 1'
#
loop_
_entity.id
_entity.type
_entity.pdbx_description
1 polymer ?
#
loop_
_entity_poly.entity_id
_entity_poly.type
_entity_poly.pdbx_seq_one_letter_code
_entity_poly.pdbx_strand_id
1 'polypeptide(L)'
;VGTIFDRVLSELVAKMKEMKMDKTELGCLRSIVLFNPDAKGLQSCNEVEILREKVYAALEEYTRTSYPHEPGRFAKLLLRLPALRSI
;
A
#
# COMPACT_ATOMS: atom_id res chain seq x y z
N VAL A 1 3.57 -24.89 -3.52
CA VAL A 1 2.61 -24.31 -2.54
C VAL A 1 3.33 -23.70 -1.33
N GLY A 2 4.39 -24.31 -0.77
CA GLY A 2 5.13 -23.73 0.37
C GLY A 2 5.86 -22.39 0.09
N THR A 3 6.46 -22.21 -1.09
CA THR A 3 7.29 -21.03 -1.41
C THR A 3 6.54 -19.70 -1.49
N ILE A 4 5.28 -19.71 -1.93
CA ILE A 4 4.42 -18.52 -1.94
C ILE A 4 3.98 -18.18 -0.51
N PHE A 5 3.61 -19.19 0.27
CA PHE A 5 3.17 -19.02 1.65
C PHE A 5 4.29 -18.47 2.54
N ASP A 6 5.52 -18.95 2.37
CA ASP A 6 6.69 -18.42 3.09
C ASP A 6 6.97 -16.95 2.73
N ARG A 7 6.87 -16.58 1.45
CA ARG A 7 7.02 -15.18 1.02
C ARG A 7 5.91 -14.28 1.56
N VAL A 8 4.67 -14.76 1.58
CA VAL A 8 3.55 -14.05 2.23
C VAL A 8 3.85 -13.81 3.70
N LEU A 9 4.30 -14.84 4.43
CA LEU A 9 4.61 -14.72 5.84
C LEU A 9 5.79 -13.79 6.11
N SER A 10 6.88 -13.89 5.35
CA SER A 10 8.12 -13.14 5.61
C SER A 10 8.09 -11.71 5.07
N GLU A 11 7.54 -11.49 3.87
CA GLU A 11 7.64 -10.20 3.18
C GLU A 11 6.43 -9.29 3.43
N LEU A 12 5.26 -9.88 3.69
CA LEU A 12 4.04 -9.15 4.06
C LEU A 12 3.76 -9.23 5.55
N VAL A 13 3.47 -10.41 6.10
CA VAL A 13 2.95 -10.54 7.48
C VAL A 13 3.98 -10.07 8.52
N ALA A 14 5.22 -10.52 8.44
CA ALA A 14 6.26 -10.14 9.40
C ALA A 14 6.58 -8.64 9.32
N LYS A 15 6.73 -8.09 8.11
CA LYS A 15 7.04 -6.66 7.92
C LYS A 15 5.89 -5.74 8.33
N MET A 16 4.65 -6.11 8.03
CA MET A 16 3.45 -5.38 8.49
C MET A 16 3.32 -5.41 10.02
N LYS A 17 3.64 -6.55 10.65
CA LYS A 17 3.62 -6.70 12.10
C LYS A 17 4.74 -5.91 12.79
N GLU A 18 5.95 -5.95 12.25
CA GLU A 18 7.11 -5.18 12.74
C GLU A 18 6.84 -3.67 12.73
N MET A 19 6.25 -3.15 11.65
CA MET A 19 5.94 -1.73 11.53
C MET A 19 4.67 -1.31 12.29
N LYS A 20 3.98 -2.26 12.93
CA LYS A 20 2.67 -2.06 13.56
C LYS A 20 1.72 -1.33 12.60
N MET A 21 1.58 -1.88 11.39
CA MET A 21 0.69 -1.30 10.38
C MET A 21 -0.75 -1.32 10.91
N ASP A 22 -1.41 -0.17 10.89
CA ASP A 22 -2.80 -0.08 11.30
C ASP A 22 -3.77 -0.41 10.15
N LYS A 23 -5.06 -0.46 10.48
CA LYS A 23 -6.11 -0.82 9.51
C LYS A 23 -6.32 0.25 8.44
N THR A 24 -6.09 1.52 8.78
CA THR A 24 -6.22 2.66 7.84
C THR A 24 -5.12 2.58 6.80
N GLU A 25 -3.87 2.38 7.22
CA GLU A 25 -2.72 2.23 6.34
C GLU A 25 -2.87 1.04 5.40
N LEU A 26 -3.29 -0.11 5.95
CA LEU A 26 -3.57 -1.30 5.14
C LEU A 26 -4.70 -1.06 4.14
N GLY A 27 -5.74 -0.33 4.55
CA GLY A 27 -6.84 0.08 3.67
C GLY A 27 -6.33 0.95 2.52
N CYS A 28 -5.53 1.97 2.80
CA CYS A 28 -4.93 2.84 1.79
C CYS A 28 -4.04 2.06 0.82
N LEU A 29 -3.19 1.15 1.30
CA LEU A 29 -2.34 0.31 0.44
C LEU A 29 -3.17 -0.57 -0.50
N ARG A 30 -4.25 -1.19 0.01
CA ARG A 30 -5.18 -1.96 -0.82
C ARG A 30 -5.86 -1.09 -1.86
N SER A 31 -6.29 0.11 -1.49
CA SER A 31 -6.91 1.07 -2.42
C SER A 31 -5.94 1.52 -3.51
N ILE A 32 -4.65 1.74 -3.20
CA ILE A 32 -3.63 2.07 -4.19
C ILE A 32 -3.44 0.92 -5.20
N VAL A 33 -3.44 -0.33 -4.73
CA VAL A 33 -3.38 -1.51 -5.62
C VAL A 33 -4.66 -1.62 -6.45
N LEU A 34 -5.82 -1.40 -5.85
CA LEU A 34 -7.13 -1.44 -6.51
C LEU A 34 -7.24 -0.41 -7.64
N PHE A 35 -6.85 0.84 -7.39
CA PHE A 35 -6.88 1.91 -8.38
C PHE A 35 -5.70 1.80 -9.35
N ASN A 36 -5.64 0.73 -10.14
CA ASN A 36 -4.59 0.51 -11.13
C ASN A 36 -4.98 1.07 -12.51
N PRO A 37 -4.36 2.17 -12.99
CA PRO A 37 -4.66 2.75 -14.30
C PRO A 37 -4.22 1.82 -15.44
N ASP A 38 -3.25 0.93 -15.19
CA ASP A 38 -2.72 -0.03 -16.17
C ASP A 38 -3.55 -1.31 -16.28
N ALA A 39 -4.71 -1.36 -15.61
CA ALA A 39 -5.60 -2.51 -15.68
C ALA A 39 -6.13 -2.71 -17.10
N LYS A 40 -6.00 -3.93 -17.64
CA LYS A 40 -6.47 -4.27 -18.98
C LYS A 40 -7.97 -4.04 -19.12
N GLY A 41 -8.38 -3.33 -20.17
CA GLY A 41 -9.78 -3.05 -20.47
C GLY A 41 -10.38 -1.89 -19.68
N LEU A 42 -9.57 -1.17 -18.87
CA LEU A 42 -10.03 0.03 -18.19
C LEU A 42 -10.27 1.16 -19.20
N GLN A 43 -11.47 1.74 -19.18
CA GLN A 43 -11.84 2.87 -20.04
C GLN A 43 -11.48 4.22 -19.41
N SER A 44 -11.67 4.35 -18.10
CA SER A 44 -11.46 5.59 -17.35
C SER A 44 -10.09 5.65 -16.67
N CYS A 45 -9.00 5.44 -17.41
CA CYS A 45 -7.64 5.41 -16.82
C CYS A 45 -7.29 6.69 -16.05
N ASN A 46 -7.65 7.86 -16.59
CA ASN A 46 -7.37 9.15 -15.95
C ASN A 46 -8.11 9.33 -14.62
N GLU A 47 -9.37 8.91 -14.55
CA GLU A 47 -10.15 9.00 -13.30
C GLU A 47 -9.58 8.07 -12.23
N VAL A 48 -9.17 6.86 -12.62
CA VAL A 48 -8.52 5.91 -11.72
C VAL A 48 -7.18 6.44 -11.21
N GLU A 49 -6.39 7.08 -12.07
CA GLU A 49 -5.13 7.71 -11.65
C GLU A 49 -5.37 8.84 -10.64
N ILE A 50 -6.34 9.71 -10.89
CA ILE A 50 -6.72 10.78 -9.95
C ILE A 50 -7.18 10.20 -8.61
N LEU A 51 -7.95 9.12 -8.61
CA LEU A 51 -8.36 8.44 -7.38
C LEU A 51 -7.16 7.84 -6.64
N ARG A 52 -6.21 7.23 -7.35
CA ARG A 52 -4.97 6.70 -6.78
C ARG A 52 -4.14 7.83 -6.15
N GLU A 53 -3.95 8.95 -6.83
CA GLU A 53 -3.25 10.13 -6.32
C GLU A 53 -3.88 10.67 -5.03
N LYS A 54 -5.22 10.74 -4.97
CA LYS A 54 -5.95 11.13 -3.75
C LYS A 54 -5.66 10.20 -2.58
N VAL A 55 -5.56 8.89 -2.82
CA VAL A 55 -5.22 7.93 -1.76
C VAL A 55 -3.78 8.10 -1.30
N TYR A 56 -2.83 8.38 -2.20
CA TYR A 56 -1.45 8.70 -1.82
C TYR A 56 -1.38 9.93 -0.92
N ALA A 57 -2.02 11.03 -1.33
CA ALA A 57 -2.05 12.26 -0.54
C ALA A 57 -2.70 12.06 0.84
N ALA A 58 -3.83 11.35 0.89
CA ALA A 58 -4.51 11.04 2.15
C ALA A 58 -3.64 10.16 3.08
N LEU A 59 -2.93 9.17 2.54
CA LEU A 59 -2.04 8.33 3.32
C LEU A 59 -0.81 9.09 3.84
N GLU A 60 -0.22 9.96 3.01
CA GLU A 60 0.89 10.81 3.42
C GLU A 60 0.47 11.73 4.57
N GLU A 61 -0.66 12.41 4.45
CA GLU A 61 -1.20 13.25 5.51
C GLU A 61 -1.54 12.45 6.79
N TYR A 62 -2.16 11.28 6.64
CA TYR A 62 -2.48 10.40 7.76
C TYR A 62 -1.22 9.98 8.52
N THR A 63 -0.16 9.57 7.82
CA THR A 63 1.09 9.16 8.45
C THR A 63 1.80 10.32 9.13
N ARG A 64 1.81 11.50 8.50
CA ARG A 64 2.38 12.73 9.07
C ARG A 64 1.67 13.16 10.36
N THR A 65 0.35 13.01 10.43
CA THR A 65 -0.46 13.44 11.58
C THR A 65 -0.53 12.39 12.69
N SER A 66 -0.65 11.11 12.33
CA SER A 66 -0.81 10.00 13.30
C SER A 66 0.54 9.48 13.81
N TYR A 67 1.61 9.64 13.03
CA TYR A 67 2.96 9.17 13.37
C TYR A 67 4.03 10.28 13.17
N PRO A 68 3.91 11.44 13.86
CA PRO A 68 4.81 12.57 13.68
C PRO A 68 6.28 12.26 14.03
N HIS A 69 6.51 11.22 14.83
CA HIS A 69 7.86 10.75 15.21
C HIS A 69 8.47 9.77 14.21
N GLU A 70 7.75 9.39 13.15
CA GLU A 70 8.21 8.46 12.11
C GLU A 70 8.15 9.09 10.70
N PRO A 71 9.01 10.10 10.40
CA PRO A 71 8.94 10.86 9.13
C PRO A 71 9.13 10.01 7.86
N GLY A 72 9.70 8.80 7.97
CA GLY A 72 9.85 7.86 6.86
C GLY A 72 8.73 6.83 6.71
N ARG A 73 7.66 6.91 7.51
CA ARG A 73 6.61 5.87 7.56
C ARG A 73 5.85 5.73 6.26
N PHE A 74 5.47 6.84 5.62
CA PHE A 74 4.84 6.85 4.30
C PHE A 74 5.65 6.06 3.27
N ALA A 75 6.93 6.41 3.09
CA ALA A 75 7.80 5.72 2.16
C ALA A 75 7.96 4.22 2.50
N LYS A 76 8.09 3.86 3.79
CA LYS A 76 8.16 2.47 4.24
C LYS A 76 6.90 1.67 3.87
N LEU A 77 5.72 2.27 3.98
CA LEU A 77 4.45 1.66 3.56
C LEU A 77 4.43 1.43 2.04
N LEU A 78 4.85 2.42 1.25
CA LEU A 78 4.88 2.29 -0.21
C LEU A 78 5.83 1.19 -0.69
N LEU A 79 6.94 0.97 0.01
CA LEU A 79 7.86 -0.14 -0.28
C LEU A 79 7.26 -1.53 -0.03
N ARG A 80 6.03 -1.64 0.49
CA ARG A 80 5.28 -2.90 0.59
C ARG A 80 4.44 -3.18 -0.66
N LEU A 81 4.16 -2.19 -1.50
CA LEU A 81 3.35 -2.35 -2.72
C LEU A 81 3.92 -3.39 -3.71
N PRO A 82 5.24 -3.48 -3.97
CA PRO A 82 5.78 -4.51 -4.87
C PRO A 82 5.51 -5.93 -4.37
N ALA A 83 5.69 -6.18 -3.07
CA ALA A 83 5.41 -7.47 -2.45
C ALA A 83 3.90 -7.80 -2.51
N LEU A 84 3.04 -6.80 -2.27
CA LEU A 84 1.58 -6.93 -2.39
C LEU A 84 1.09 -7.23 -3.82
N ARG A 85 1.83 -6.80 -4.84
CA ARG A 85 1.52 -7.05 -6.26
C ARG A 85 2.09 -8.37 -6.78
N SER A 86 3.15 -8.87 -6.17
CA SER A 86 3.87 -10.08 -6.60
C SER A 86 3.26 -11.38 -6.02
N ILE A 87 2.35 -11.26 -5.07
CA ILE A 87 1.68 -12.34 -4.34
C ILE A 87 0.24 -12.40 -4.81
#